data_AF-A0A931VHE9-F1
#
_entry.id   AF-A0A931VHE9-F1
#
_cell.length_a   1.000
_cell.length_b   1.000
_cell.length_c   1.000
_cell.angle_alpha   90.00
_cell.angle_beta   90.00
_cell.angle_gamma   90.00
#
_symmetry.space_group_name_H-M   'P 1'
#
loop_
_entity.id
_entity.type
_entity.pdbx_description
1 polymer ?
#
loop_
_entity_poly.entity_id
_entity_poly.type
_entity_poly.pdbx_seq_one_letter_code
_entity_poly.pdbx_strand_id
1 'polypeptide(L)'
;MAKDLKNIIQDRVNINGSSSLIYKPLIFNLKRKNDRTNLLSLFRQNKILKVIDDFDEEKKELNIVKNPKIISHALLFPQKRKIKNKIVLEDGVWVYYPWRETLVHILDKKSYHQLRISRNFNLILPTEQKKFENLRIGLAGLNVGNPAAICFALEGIWKMKFADFDPLSLSNLNRFRAGIPDLGLNKVFLSARQAYEINPFLGIEIFEKGIQPENIDRFLLKPKIDVLIEEMDNLKLKIVIREKAKKYRIPVLMVTGNGENIIIDIERFDQNPRLSLLNGYLKKGVIDKIQKIQPGKGTFEERIELARDFMGAKYLTKRLQDSFRLVGSKLAGIPQIAESSFLRGAALCYFVRQIATGKKVPSGRYYLKLDSVIKNK
;
A
#
# COMPACT_ATOMS: atom_id res chain seq x y z
N MET A 1 18.42 -30.00 27.48
CA MET A 1 17.38 -28.95 27.55
C MET A 1 17.74 -27.65 26.82
N ALA A 2 18.77 -26.89 27.20
CA ALA A 2 19.09 -25.61 26.51
C ALA A 2 19.60 -25.77 25.05
N LYS A 3 20.43 -26.82 24.80
CA LYS A 3 20.83 -27.20 23.43
C LYS A 3 19.62 -27.63 22.58
N ASP A 4 18.64 -28.28 23.19
CA ASP A 4 17.43 -28.76 22.49
C ASP A 4 16.50 -27.60 22.13
N LEU A 5 16.27 -26.64 23.03
CA LEU A 5 15.46 -25.47 22.75
C LEU A 5 16.04 -24.61 21.62
N LYS A 6 17.35 -24.39 21.62
CA LYS A 6 18.03 -23.65 20.54
C LYS A 6 17.83 -24.35 19.20
N ASN A 7 17.99 -25.67 19.15
CA ASN A 7 17.80 -26.44 17.92
C ASN A 7 16.34 -26.39 17.45
N ILE A 8 15.37 -26.57 18.36
CA ILE A 8 13.93 -26.46 18.05
C ILE A 8 13.60 -25.08 17.46
N ILE A 9 14.11 -24.00 18.06
CA ILE A 9 13.90 -22.64 17.55
C ILE A 9 14.57 -22.46 16.19
N GLN A 10 15.80 -22.93 16.00
CA GLN A 10 16.53 -22.80 14.75
C GLN A 10 15.84 -23.54 13.59
N ASP A 11 15.34 -24.76 13.86
CA ASP A 11 14.58 -25.55 12.89
C ASP A 11 13.28 -24.83 12.49
N ARG A 12 12.57 -24.25 13.47
CA ARG A 12 11.36 -23.46 13.23
C ARG A 12 11.63 -22.20 12.39
N VAL A 13 12.74 -21.50 12.63
CA VAL A 13 13.15 -20.32 11.84
C VAL A 13 13.37 -20.71 10.37
N ASN A 14 14.05 -21.83 10.13
CA ASN A 14 14.31 -22.31 8.77
C ASN A 14 13.01 -22.68 8.03
N ILE A 15 12.06 -23.35 8.71
CA ILE A 15 10.75 -23.72 8.14
C ILE A 15 9.91 -22.48 7.79
N ASN A 16 9.90 -21.47 8.66
CA ASN A 16 9.12 -20.24 8.46
C ASN A 16 9.57 -19.43 7.23
N GLY A 17 10.85 -19.53 6.85
CA GLY A 17 11.39 -18.89 5.65
C GLY A 17 10.60 -19.23 4.37
N SER A 18 10.13 -20.47 4.25
CA SER A 18 9.36 -20.94 3.08
C SER A 18 7.89 -20.47 3.07
N SER A 19 7.28 -20.25 4.24
CA SER A 19 5.90 -19.74 4.38
C SER A 19 5.80 -18.22 4.22
N SER A 20 6.93 -17.53 4.32
CA SER A 20 7.04 -16.06 4.20
C SER A 20 6.46 -15.51 2.89
N LEU A 21 6.51 -16.28 1.80
CA LEU A 21 6.10 -15.84 0.47
C LEU A 21 4.59 -15.95 0.22
N ILE A 22 3.80 -16.50 1.15
CA ILE A 22 2.34 -16.63 0.97
C ILE A 22 1.65 -15.31 1.30
N TYR A 23 0.90 -14.74 0.35
CA TYR A 23 0.22 -13.45 0.53
C TYR A 23 -1.19 -13.38 -0.08
N LYS A 24 -1.60 -14.39 -0.85
CA LYS A 24 -2.93 -14.42 -1.47
C LYS A 24 -3.91 -15.24 -0.64
N PRO A 25 -5.11 -14.74 -0.36
CA PRO A 25 -6.15 -15.55 0.25
C PRO A 25 -6.68 -16.58 -0.76
N LEU A 26 -7.26 -17.66 -0.25
CA LEU A 26 -8.01 -18.63 -1.04
C LEU A 26 -9.50 -18.37 -0.83
N ILE A 27 -10.27 -18.29 -1.91
CA ILE A 27 -11.71 -17.99 -1.87
C ILE A 27 -12.48 -19.21 -2.36
N PHE A 28 -13.41 -19.69 -1.55
CA PHE A 28 -14.21 -20.89 -1.80
C PHE A 28 -15.69 -20.53 -1.93
N ASN A 29 -16.31 -20.93 -3.04
CA ASN A 29 -17.75 -20.90 -3.22
C ASN A 29 -18.29 -22.32 -3.05
N LEU A 30 -18.91 -22.60 -1.90
CA LEU A 30 -19.30 -23.96 -1.53
C LEU A 30 -20.49 -24.53 -2.32
N LYS A 31 -21.08 -23.75 -3.24
CA LYS A 31 -21.96 -24.29 -4.28
C LYS A 31 -21.19 -25.18 -5.26
N ARG A 32 -19.87 -24.98 -5.39
CA ARG A 32 -18.98 -25.73 -6.28
C ARG A 32 -18.37 -26.93 -5.55
N LYS A 33 -18.48 -28.12 -6.15
CA LYS A 33 -17.93 -29.36 -5.58
C LYS A 33 -16.42 -29.28 -5.31
N ASN A 34 -15.65 -28.73 -6.26
CA ASN A 34 -14.20 -28.60 -6.14
C ASN A 34 -13.79 -27.74 -4.92
N ASP A 35 -14.48 -26.62 -4.71
CA ASP A 35 -14.18 -25.71 -3.59
C ASP A 35 -14.49 -26.38 -2.24
N ARG A 36 -15.57 -27.16 -2.15
CA ARG A 36 -15.86 -28.00 -0.98
C ARG A 36 -14.75 -29.00 -0.69
N THR A 37 -14.30 -29.74 -1.72
CA THR A 37 -13.21 -30.71 -1.58
C THR A 37 -11.91 -30.06 -1.14
N ASN A 38 -11.54 -28.93 -1.73
CA ASN A 38 -10.32 -28.20 -1.38
C ASN A 38 -10.37 -27.65 0.05
N LEU A 39 -11.51 -27.07 0.46
CA LEU A 39 -11.68 -26.57 1.82
C LEU A 39 -11.61 -27.72 2.85
N LEU A 40 -12.27 -28.85 2.59
CA LEU A 40 -12.16 -30.05 3.45
C LEU A 40 -10.72 -30.55 3.55
N SER A 41 -9.94 -30.47 2.46
CA SER A 41 -8.52 -30.82 2.49
C SER A 41 -7.71 -29.91 3.42
N LEU A 42 -8.03 -28.62 3.51
CA LEU A 42 -7.35 -27.70 4.44
C LEU A 42 -7.65 -28.04 5.91
N PHE A 43 -8.89 -28.40 6.23
CA PHE A 43 -9.25 -28.88 7.57
C PHE A 43 -8.52 -30.18 7.92
N ARG A 44 -8.50 -31.17 7.01
CA ARG A 44 -7.78 -32.44 7.23
C ARG A 44 -6.28 -32.26 7.44
N GLN A 45 -5.70 -31.22 6.84
CA GLN A 45 -4.28 -30.87 6.99
C GLN A 45 -4.01 -29.99 8.23
N ASN A 46 -5.01 -29.74 9.09
CA ASN A 46 -4.91 -28.84 10.25
C ASN A 46 -4.37 -27.44 9.92
N LYS A 47 -4.64 -26.94 8.71
CA LYS A 47 -4.20 -25.60 8.28
C LYS A 47 -5.10 -24.48 8.82
N ILE A 48 -6.34 -24.79 9.15
CA ILE A 48 -7.32 -23.82 9.65
C ILE A 48 -7.38 -23.97 11.17
N LEU A 49 -6.85 -22.99 11.89
CA LEU A 49 -6.88 -22.96 13.35
C LEU A 49 -8.01 -22.09 13.90
N LYS A 50 -8.54 -21.18 13.08
CA LYS A 50 -9.62 -20.27 13.47
C LYS A 50 -10.67 -20.15 12.37
N VAL A 51 -11.94 -20.16 12.76
CA VAL A 51 -13.08 -19.87 11.89
C VAL A 51 -13.83 -18.65 12.42
N ILE A 52 -14.16 -17.71 11.53
CA ILE A 52 -14.95 -16.51 11.82
C ILE A 52 -16.16 -16.53 10.90
N ASP A 53 -17.35 -16.42 11.46
CA ASP A 53 -18.60 -16.34 10.73
C ASP A 53 -19.48 -15.27 11.39
N ASP A 54 -19.47 -14.05 10.82
CA ASP A 54 -20.35 -12.93 11.19
C ASP A 54 -21.29 -12.60 10.01
N PHE A 55 -21.53 -13.58 9.12
CA PHE A 55 -22.17 -13.39 7.83
C PHE A 55 -23.62 -12.90 7.94
N ASP A 56 -24.33 -13.31 8.99
CA ASP A 56 -25.69 -12.84 9.27
C ASP A 56 -25.73 -11.34 9.62
N GLU A 57 -24.72 -10.82 10.32
CA GLU A 57 -24.60 -9.38 10.58
C GLU A 57 -24.24 -8.61 9.30
N GLU A 58 -23.32 -9.13 8.48
CA GLU A 58 -23.01 -8.54 7.17
C GLU A 58 -24.27 -8.40 6.29
N LYS A 59 -25.14 -9.42 6.26
CA LYS A 59 -26.42 -9.36 5.52
C LYS A 59 -27.37 -8.30 6.08
N LYS A 60 -27.44 -8.15 7.41
CA LYS A 60 -28.26 -7.09 8.05
C LYS A 60 -27.74 -5.72 7.66
N GLU A 61 -26.44 -5.48 7.76
CA GLU A 61 -25.83 -4.21 7.36
C GLU A 61 -26.06 -3.92 5.87
N LEU A 62 -25.88 -4.91 4.99
CA LEU A 62 -26.16 -4.75 3.56
C LEU A 62 -27.64 -4.44 3.30
N ASN A 63 -28.57 -5.03 4.05
CA ASN A 63 -29.99 -4.71 3.95
C ASN A 63 -30.26 -3.24 4.35
N ILE A 64 -29.62 -2.75 5.41
CA ILE A 64 -29.69 -1.34 5.82
C ILE A 64 -29.14 -0.44 4.71
N VAL A 65 -28.00 -0.79 4.10
CA VAL A 65 -27.42 -0.02 2.99
C VAL A 65 -28.37 0.02 1.78
N LYS A 66 -29.05 -1.09 1.47
CA LYS A 66 -30.02 -1.15 0.36
C LYS A 66 -31.34 -0.45 0.68
N ASN A 67 -31.72 -0.41 1.96
CA ASN A 67 -33.01 0.11 2.44
C ASN A 67 -32.79 1.08 3.63
N PRO A 68 -32.16 2.24 3.44
CA PRO A 68 -31.75 3.12 4.54
C PRO A 68 -32.92 3.67 5.38
N LYS A 69 -34.15 3.68 4.83
CA LYS A 69 -35.38 4.02 5.58
C LYS A 69 -35.60 3.12 6.80
N ILE A 70 -35.02 1.91 6.85
CA ILE A 70 -35.07 1.05 8.03
C ILE A 70 -34.49 1.76 9.26
N ILE A 71 -33.46 2.60 9.09
CA ILE A 71 -32.84 3.36 10.19
C ILE A 71 -33.85 4.34 10.79
N SER A 72 -34.57 5.10 9.96
CA SER A 72 -35.54 6.09 10.43
C SER A 72 -36.76 5.50 11.14
N HIS A 73 -37.06 4.22 10.90
CA HIS A 73 -38.21 3.53 11.51
C HIS A 73 -37.82 2.61 12.69
N ALA A 74 -36.53 2.34 12.90
CA ALA A 74 -36.05 1.52 14.00
C ALA A 74 -35.66 2.40 15.21
N LEU A 75 -36.39 2.27 16.32
CA LEU A 75 -35.90 2.67 17.64
C LEU A 75 -34.60 1.90 17.90
N LEU A 76 -33.46 2.58 17.78
CA LEU A 76 -32.11 2.01 17.89
C LEU A 76 -31.81 1.56 19.33
N PHE A 77 -32.29 0.37 19.69
CA PHE A 77 -31.68 -0.39 20.78
C PHE A 77 -30.69 -1.39 20.17
N PRO A 78 -29.44 -1.48 20.67
CA PRO A 78 -28.53 -2.53 20.25
C PRO A 78 -29.16 -3.88 20.64
N GLN A 79 -29.72 -4.59 19.65
CA GLN A 79 -30.17 -5.95 19.89
C GLN A 79 -28.94 -6.81 20.18
N LYS A 80 -28.94 -7.48 21.34
CA LYS A 80 -27.90 -8.46 21.68
C LYS A 80 -27.73 -9.43 20.51
N ARG A 81 -26.48 -9.67 20.09
CA ARG A 81 -26.13 -10.65 19.05
C ARG A 81 -26.79 -11.99 19.39
N LYS A 82 -27.82 -12.39 18.64
CA LYS A 82 -28.45 -13.70 18.79
C LYS A 82 -27.55 -14.72 18.08
N ILE A 83 -26.91 -15.59 18.85
CA ILE A 83 -26.22 -16.76 18.31
C ILE A 83 -27.29 -17.68 17.71
N LYS A 84 -27.23 -17.92 16.40
CA LYS A 84 -28.09 -18.91 15.74
C LYS A 84 -27.39 -20.27 15.69
N ASN A 85 -28.19 -21.34 15.77
CA ASN A 85 -27.72 -22.73 15.77
C ASN A 85 -27.53 -23.33 14.36
N LYS A 86 -27.81 -22.61 13.26
CA LYS A 86 -27.75 -23.16 11.88
C LYS A 86 -26.96 -22.24 10.95
N ILE A 87 -25.77 -22.71 10.55
CA ILE A 87 -24.92 -22.08 9.54
C ILE A 87 -25.38 -22.53 8.15
N VAL A 88 -25.55 -21.60 7.22
CA VAL A 88 -25.79 -21.90 5.80
C VAL A 88 -24.47 -21.73 5.06
N LEU A 89 -23.84 -22.84 4.69
CA LEU A 89 -22.47 -22.84 4.15
C LEU A 89 -22.39 -22.29 2.72
N GLU A 90 -23.47 -22.40 1.96
CA GLU A 90 -23.53 -22.10 0.52
C GLU A 90 -23.84 -20.64 0.19
N ASP A 91 -24.28 -19.84 1.16
CA ASP A 91 -24.49 -18.42 0.97
C ASP A 91 -23.14 -17.68 1.00
N GLY A 92 -22.96 -16.63 0.19
CA GLY A 92 -21.69 -15.87 0.18
C GLY A 92 -20.49 -16.70 -0.30
N VAL A 93 -19.33 -16.45 0.31
CA VAL A 93 -18.07 -17.17 0.06
C VAL A 93 -17.26 -17.33 1.35
N TRP A 94 -16.39 -18.34 1.38
CA TRP A 94 -15.44 -18.55 2.48
C TRP A 94 -14.04 -18.16 2.05
N VAL A 95 -13.38 -17.30 2.82
CA VAL A 95 -12.04 -16.79 2.52
C VAL A 95 -11.07 -17.30 3.56
N TYR A 96 -10.10 -18.09 3.12
CA TYR A 96 -9.00 -18.56 3.94
C TYR A 96 -7.79 -17.66 3.77
N TYR A 97 -7.26 -17.16 4.90
CA TYR A 97 -6.04 -16.36 4.98
C TYR A 97 -4.91 -17.22 5.54
N PRO A 98 -4.03 -17.81 4.69
CA PRO A 98 -3.04 -18.78 5.15
C PRO A 98 -2.08 -18.24 6.20
N TRP A 99 -1.68 -16.97 6.08
CA TRP A 99 -0.77 -16.33 7.04
C TRP A 99 -1.40 -16.04 8.41
N ARG A 100 -2.72 -16.21 8.54
CA ARG A 100 -3.44 -16.13 9.81
C ARG A 100 -4.02 -17.47 10.25
N GLU A 101 -3.89 -18.51 9.42
CA GLU A 101 -4.54 -19.81 9.60
C GLU A 101 -6.05 -19.66 9.92
N THR A 102 -6.67 -18.63 9.31
CA THR A 102 -8.03 -18.19 9.64
C THR A 102 -8.93 -18.29 8.42
N LEU A 103 -10.09 -18.93 8.57
CA LEU A 103 -11.17 -18.99 7.59
C LEU A 103 -12.28 -18.02 7.99
N VAL A 104 -12.78 -17.20 7.05
CA VAL A 104 -13.81 -16.20 7.30
C VAL A 104 -14.96 -16.37 6.31
N HIS A 105 -16.21 -16.46 6.79
CA HIS A 105 -17.41 -16.42 5.96
C HIS A 105 -17.78 -14.97 5.65
N ILE A 106 -17.87 -14.59 4.38
CA ILE A 106 -18.21 -13.22 3.97
C ILE A 106 -19.20 -13.18 2.80
N LEU A 107 -19.78 -12.00 2.56
CA LEU A 107 -20.56 -11.67 1.37
C LEU A 107 -19.83 -12.01 0.05
N ASP A 108 -20.61 -12.30 -1.00
CA ASP A 108 -20.07 -12.43 -2.35
C ASP A 108 -19.39 -11.13 -2.81
N LYS A 109 -18.52 -11.21 -3.83
CA LYS A 109 -17.72 -10.08 -4.31
C LYS A 109 -18.52 -8.78 -4.54
N LYS A 110 -19.72 -8.87 -5.13
CA LYS A 110 -20.53 -7.70 -5.47
C LYS A 110 -21.16 -7.10 -4.21
N SER A 111 -21.76 -7.96 -3.38
CA SER A 111 -22.42 -7.59 -2.13
C SER A 111 -21.41 -7.04 -1.10
N TYR A 112 -20.26 -7.68 -0.97
CA TYR A 112 -19.14 -7.26 -0.12
C TYR A 112 -18.64 -5.87 -0.54
N HIS A 113 -18.40 -5.66 -1.84
CA HIS A 113 -17.96 -4.38 -2.33
C HIS A 113 -18.99 -3.28 -2.02
N GLN A 114 -20.26 -3.52 -2.36
CA GLN A 114 -21.36 -2.56 -2.12
C GLN A 114 -21.45 -2.15 -0.65
N LEU A 115 -21.41 -3.12 0.28
CA LEU A 115 -21.48 -2.84 1.71
C LEU A 115 -20.27 -2.00 2.16
N ARG A 116 -19.05 -2.44 1.82
CA ARG A 116 -17.79 -1.85 2.29
C ARG A 116 -17.61 -0.39 1.88
N ILE A 117 -18.03 -0.02 0.67
CA ILE A 117 -17.90 1.36 0.16
C ILE A 117 -19.10 2.24 0.47
N SER A 118 -20.15 1.71 1.12
CA SER A 118 -21.41 2.46 1.32
C SER A 118 -21.20 3.81 2.01
N ARG A 119 -20.25 3.89 2.93
CA ARG A 119 -19.89 5.13 3.65
C ARG A 119 -19.01 6.10 2.85
N ASN A 120 -18.53 5.72 1.67
CA ASN A 120 -17.85 6.62 0.75
C ASN A 120 -18.85 7.43 -0.09
N PHE A 121 -20.12 7.01 -0.13
CA PHE A 121 -21.15 7.61 -0.98
C PHE A 121 -21.25 9.14 -0.79
N ASN A 122 -21.47 9.88 -1.88
CA ASN A 122 -21.40 11.35 -2.00
C ASN A 122 -20.03 12.01 -1.82
N LEU A 123 -19.09 11.42 -1.07
CA LEU A 123 -17.69 11.88 -1.00
C LEU A 123 -16.84 11.31 -2.15
N ILE A 124 -17.21 10.11 -2.59
CA ILE A 124 -16.79 9.45 -3.82
C ILE A 124 -18.08 9.01 -4.51
N LEU A 125 -18.37 9.58 -5.68
CA LEU A 125 -19.60 9.29 -6.40
C LEU A 125 -19.60 7.85 -6.94
N PRO A 126 -20.76 7.19 -7.12
CA PRO A 126 -20.80 5.86 -7.74
C PRO A 126 -20.14 5.80 -9.12
N THR A 127 -20.26 6.89 -9.90
CA THR A 127 -19.61 7.05 -11.21
C THR A 127 -18.09 7.15 -11.10
N GLU A 128 -17.58 7.76 -10.04
CA GLU A 128 -16.15 7.81 -9.71
C GLU A 128 -15.64 6.43 -9.25
N GLN A 129 -16.38 5.77 -8.37
CA GLN A 129 -16.05 4.43 -7.87
C GLN A 129 -15.92 3.41 -9.00
N LYS A 130 -16.80 3.47 -10.01
CA LYS A 130 -16.74 2.60 -11.19
C LYS A 130 -15.41 2.75 -11.96
N LYS A 131 -14.81 3.95 -11.96
CA LYS A 131 -13.48 4.16 -12.58
C LYS A 131 -12.38 3.40 -11.85
N PHE A 132 -12.52 3.19 -10.53
CA PHE A 132 -11.52 2.50 -9.72
C PHE A 132 -11.46 0.98 -9.99
N GLU A 133 -12.50 0.39 -10.57
CA GLU A 133 -12.51 -1.03 -10.95
C GLU A 133 -11.42 -1.39 -11.98
N ASN A 134 -11.11 -0.43 -12.85
CA ASN A 134 -10.11 -0.62 -13.90
C ASN A 134 -8.78 0.06 -13.61
N LEU A 135 -8.78 1.05 -12.71
CA LEU A 135 -7.58 1.75 -12.28
C LEU A 135 -6.55 0.77 -11.70
N ARG A 136 -5.33 0.84 -12.22
CA ARG A 136 -4.17 0.09 -11.77
C ARG A 136 -3.06 1.02 -11.32
N ILE A 137 -2.67 0.90 -10.05
CA ILE A 137 -1.61 1.70 -9.45
C ILE A 137 -0.34 0.86 -9.34
N GLY A 138 0.79 1.37 -9.82
CA GLY A 138 2.10 0.78 -9.53
C GLY A 138 2.77 1.53 -8.39
N LEU A 139 3.15 0.84 -7.32
CA LEU A 139 3.90 1.39 -6.19
C LEU A 139 5.32 0.80 -6.18
N ALA A 140 6.30 1.65 -6.45
CA ALA A 140 7.72 1.31 -6.39
C ALA A 140 8.33 1.93 -5.12
N GLY A 141 8.64 1.09 -4.14
CA GLY A 141 8.97 1.49 -2.77
C GLY A 141 7.73 1.47 -1.87
N LEU A 142 7.78 0.67 -0.81
CA LEU A 142 6.64 0.44 0.10
C LEU A 142 6.86 0.99 1.50
N ASN A 143 8.04 1.48 1.86
CA ASN A 143 8.18 2.15 3.16
C ASN A 143 7.22 3.36 3.24
N VAL A 144 7.29 4.24 2.24
CA VAL A 144 6.35 5.38 2.09
C VAL A 144 5.08 4.95 1.34
N GLY A 145 5.19 4.00 0.41
CA GLY A 145 4.06 3.54 -0.40
C GLY A 145 3.01 2.72 0.37
N ASN A 146 3.36 2.06 1.48
CA ASN A 146 2.44 1.19 2.22
C ASN A 146 1.20 1.94 2.75
N PRO A 147 1.32 3.08 3.48
CA PRO A 147 0.15 3.87 3.87
C PRO A 147 -0.78 4.21 2.70
N ALA A 148 -0.23 4.53 1.53
CA ALA A 148 -1.02 4.79 0.32
C ALA A 148 -1.72 3.52 -0.19
N ALA A 149 -1.03 2.38 -0.26
CA ALA A 149 -1.61 1.10 -0.65
C ALA A 149 -2.83 0.71 0.20
N ILE A 150 -2.72 0.90 1.51
CA ILE A 150 -3.80 0.64 2.45
C ILE A 150 -4.95 1.63 2.25
N CYS A 151 -4.65 2.91 2.07
CA CYS A 151 -5.66 3.92 1.78
C CYS A 151 -6.41 3.63 0.46
N PHE A 152 -5.70 3.20 -0.59
CA PHE A 152 -6.29 2.79 -1.86
C PHE A 152 -7.24 1.59 -1.71
N ALA A 153 -6.84 0.56 -0.93
CA ALA A 153 -7.71 -0.57 -0.63
C ALA A 153 -8.98 -0.14 0.12
N LEU A 154 -8.83 0.79 1.08
CA LEU A 154 -9.95 1.36 1.84
C LEU A 154 -10.89 2.21 0.96
N GLU A 155 -10.37 3.01 0.02
CA GLU A 155 -11.21 3.78 -0.91
C GLU A 155 -11.84 2.91 -2.02
N GLY A 156 -11.40 1.66 -2.17
CA GLY A 156 -11.99 0.68 -3.09
C GLY A 156 -11.37 0.65 -4.47
N ILE A 157 -10.05 0.90 -4.55
CA ILE A 157 -9.23 0.67 -5.73
C ILE A 157 -8.87 -0.82 -5.81
N TRP A 158 -8.95 -1.39 -7.00
CA TRP A 158 -8.97 -2.84 -7.18
C TRP A 158 -7.66 -3.47 -7.59
N LYS A 159 -6.80 -2.75 -8.31
CA LYS A 159 -5.63 -3.32 -8.99
C LYS A 159 -4.37 -2.58 -8.59
N MET A 160 -3.38 -3.30 -8.09
CA MET A 160 -2.12 -2.72 -7.63
C MET A 160 -0.93 -3.58 -8.06
N LYS A 161 0.22 -2.93 -8.25
CA LYS A 161 1.52 -3.59 -8.36
C LYS A 161 2.43 -3.08 -7.27
N PHE A 162 3.12 -3.97 -6.59
CA PHE A 162 4.01 -3.67 -5.47
C PHE A 162 5.44 -4.07 -5.82
N ALA A 163 6.38 -3.14 -5.70
CA ALA A 163 7.81 -3.42 -5.89
C ALA A 163 8.61 -2.88 -4.70
N ASP A 164 9.22 -3.77 -3.93
CA ASP A 164 10.14 -3.47 -2.85
C ASP A 164 11.01 -4.72 -2.62
N PHE A 165 12.27 -4.53 -2.25
CA PHE A 165 13.20 -5.63 -1.99
C PHE A 165 13.53 -5.79 -0.50
N ASP A 166 13.15 -4.81 0.33
CA ASP A 166 13.54 -4.80 1.72
C ASP A 166 12.67 -5.72 2.58
N PRO A 167 13.29 -6.51 3.48
CA PRO A 167 12.59 -7.04 4.63
C PRO A 167 12.20 -5.93 5.61
N LEU A 168 11.15 -6.18 6.39
CA LEU A 168 10.78 -5.32 7.51
C LEU A 168 11.86 -5.39 8.59
N SER A 169 12.42 -4.24 8.95
CA SER A 169 13.32 -4.09 10.09
C SER A 169 12.62 -3.40 11.27
N LEU A 170 13.14 -3.60 12.48
CA LEU A 170 12.58 -3.01 13.70
C LEU A 170 12.50 -1.48 13.62
N SER A 171 13.52 -0.84 13.03
CA SER A 171 13.57 0.61 12.84
C SER A 171 12.53 1.15 11.86
N ASN A 172 11.78 0.29 11.16
CA ASN A 172 10.67 0.70 10.30
C ASN A 172 9.34 0.81 11.06
N LEU A 173 9.20 0.18 12.24
CA LEU A 173 7.93 0.14 12.98
C LEU A 173 7.46 1.50 13.52
N ASN A 174 8.30 2.55 13.47
CA ASN A 174 7.89 3.91 13.80
C ASN A 174 7.06 4.59 12.70
N ARG A 175 6.98 4.02 11.49
CA ARG A 175 6.35 4.68 10.33
C ARG A 175 5.73 3.74 9.29
N PHE A 176 6.09 2.46 9.31
CA PHE A 176 5.48 1.40 8.52
C PHE A 176 4.50 0.64 9.41
N ARG A 177 3.26 0.44 8.96
CA ARG A 177 2.26 -0.30 9.72
C ARG A 177 2.61 -1.79 9.67
N ALA A 178 3.10 -2.36 10.77
CA ALA A 178 3.29 -3.81 10.95
C ALA A 178 3.40 -4.14 12.45
N GLY A 179 3.42 -5.44 12.81
CA GLY A 179 3.70 -5.91 14.17
C GLY A 179 5.13 -6.44 14.33
N ILE A 180 5.56 -6.65 15.58
CA ILE A 180 6.82 -7.36 15.88
C ILE A 180 6.86 -8.78 15.27
N PRO A 181 5.75 -9.55 15.21
CA PRO A 181 5.75 -10.87 14.57
C PRO A 181 6.08 -10.86 13.06
N ASP A 182 6.10 -9.69 12.42
CA ASP A 182 6.31 -9.53 10.98
C ASP A 182 7.79 -9.25 10.61
N LEU A 183 8.69 -9.13 11.60
CA LEU A 183 10.09 -8.80 11.36
C LEU A 183 10.77 -9.79 10.42
N GLY A 184 11.59 -9.28 9.49
CA GLY A 184 12.28 -10.07 8.48
C GLY A 184 11.44 -10.41 7.25
N LEU A 185 10.12 -10.20 7.29
CA LEU A 185 9.26 -10.43 6.13
C LEU A 185 9.40 -9.31 5.09
N ASN A 186 9.50 -9.64 3.81
CA ASN A 186 9.56 -8.64 2.75
C ASN A 186 8.28 -7.78 2.71
N LYS A 187 8.49 -6.46 2.62
CA LYS A 187 7.45 -5.43 2.65
C LYS A 187 6.37 -5.62 1.58
N VAL A 188 6.69 -6.23 0.43
CA VAL A 188 5.69 -6.54 -0.62
C VAL A 188 4.64 -7.54 -0.14
N PHE A 189 5.05 -8.58 0.59
CA PHE A 189 4.13 -9.58 1.12
C PHE A 189 3.31 -9.00 2.26
N LEU A 190 3.94 -8.23 3.15
CA LEU A 190 3.23 -7.55 4.24
C LEU A 190 2.15 -6.60 3.71
N SER A 191 2.51 -5.73 2.77
CA SER A 191 1.57 -4.77 2.20
C SER A 191 0.44 -5.47 1.43
N ALA A 192 0.74 -6.58 0.74
CA ALA A 192 -0.27 -7.39 0.07
C ALA A 192 -1.22 -8.06 1.07
N ARG A 193 -0.70 -8.69 2.13
CA ARG A 193 -1.51 -9.31 3.19
C ARG A 193 -2.46 -8.29 3.81
N GLN A 194 -1.96 -7.11 4.18
CA GLN A 194 -2.78 -6.04 4.74
C GLN A 194 -3.87 -5.56 3.78
N ALA A 195 -3.55 -5.39 2.50
CA ALA A 195 -4.54 -5.02 1.50
C ALA A 195 -5.61 -6.12 1.30
N TYR A 196 -5.21 -7.39 1.26
CA TYR A 196 -6.13 -8.53 1.14
C TYR A 196 -7.01 -8.72 2.38
N GLU A 197 -6.52 -8.38 3.57
CA GLU A 197 -7.33 -8.37 4.81
C GLU A 197 -8.43 -7.29 4.77
N ILE A 198 -8.26 -6.24 3.96
CA ILE A 198 -9.28 -5.19 3.73
C ILE A 198 -10.23 -5.57 2.61
N ASN A 199 -9.73 -6.22 1.56
CA ASN A 199 -10.54 -6.68 0.43
C ASN A 199 -9.89 -7.92 -0.21
N PRO A 200 -10.45 -9.13 0.00
CA PRO A 200 -9.85 -10.35 -0.50
C PRO A 200 -9.92 -10.48 -2.04
N PHE A 201 -10.71 -9.64 -2.70
CA PHE A 201 -10.95 -9.68 -4.13
C PHE A 201 -10.04 -8.75 -4.96
N LEU A 202 -9.02 -8.14 -4.32
CA LEU A 202 -8.03 -7.30 -5.00
C LEU A 202 -7.18 -8.07 -6.01
N GLY A 203 -6.70 -7.38 -7.04
CA GLY A 203 -5.71 -7.88 -7.98
C GLY A 203 -4.34 -7.27 -7.69
N ILE A 204 -3.49 -7.97 -6.95
CA ILE A 204 -2.14 -7.52 -6.60
C ILE A 204 -1.06 -8.36 -7.31
N GLU A 205 -0.18 -7.70 -8.05
CA GLU A 205 1.07 -8.28 -8.59
C GLU A 205 2.27 -7.80 -7.77
N ILE A 206 3.19 -8.70 -7.43
CA ILE A 206 4.37 -8.38 -6.62
C ILE A 206 5.67 -8.50 -7.42
N PHE A 207 6.62 -7.62 -7.11
CA PHE A 207 7.98 -7.57 -7.63
C PHE A 207 8.90 -7.57 -6.41
N GLU A 208 9.12 -8.76 -5.84
CA GLU A 208 9.81 -8.97 -4.56
C GLU A 208 11.29 -8.56 -4.55
N LYS A 209 11.90 -8.43 -5.74
CA LYS A 209 13.28 -7.94 -5.91
C LYS A 209 13.33 -6.44 -6.21
N GLY A 210 12.23 -5.74 -5.95
CA GLY A 210 12.05 -4.33 -6.30
C GLY A 210 12.08 -4.07 -7.81
N ILE A 211 12.27 -2.81 -8.16
CA ILE A 211 12.49 -2.39 -9.55
C ILE A 211 13.96 -2.60 -9.92
N GLN A 212 14.17 -3.18 -11.08
CA GLN A 212 15.48 -3.39 -11.70
C GLN A 212 15.41 -2.96 -13.17
N PRO A 213 16.52 -2.53 -13.79
CA PRO A 213 16.52 -2.06 -15.18
C PRO A 213 15.81 -3.00 -16.16
N GLU A 214 15.93 -4.32 -15.94
CA GLU A 214 15.38 -5.37 -16.80
C GLU A 214 13.87 -5.57 -16.60
N ASN A 215 13.31 -5.15 -15.46
CA ASN A 215 11.91 -5.39 -15.11
C ASN A 215 11.02 -4.13 -15.18
N ILE A 216 11.58 -2.93 -15.37
CA ILE A 216 10.82 -1.66 -15.41
C ILE A 216 9.68 -1.71 -16.42
N ASP A 217 9.95 -2.17 -17.65
CA ASP A 217 8.93 -2.21 -18.70
C ASP A 217 7.81 -3.20 -18.35
N ARG A 218 8.13 -4.34 -17.72
CA ARG A 218 7.13 -5.29 -17.22
C ARG A 218 6.28 -4.64 -16.12
N PHE A 219 6.92 -3.98 -15.15
CA PHE A 219 6.23 -3.30 -14.07
C PHE A 219 5.26 -2.25 -14.61
N LEU A 220 5.69 -1.41 -15.56
CA LEU A 220 4.90 -0.32 -16.11
C LEU A 220 3.82 -0.76 -17.11
N LEU A 221 4.07 -1.81 -17.91
CA LEU A 221 3.25 -2.12 -19.11
C LEU A 221 2.54 -3.48 -19.09
N LYS A 222 2.90 -4.42 -18.22
CA LYS A 222 2.35 -5.80 -18.27
C LYS A 222 1.66 -6.22 -16.97
N PRO A 223 0.34 -5.98 -16.82
CA PRO A 223 -0.48 -5.04 -17.59
C PRO A 223 -0.11 -3.58 -17.30
N LYS A 224 -0.52 -2.65 -18.17
CA LYS A 224 -0.18 -1.23 -18.02
C LYS A 224 -0.76 -0.65 -16.73
N ILE A 225 0.05 0.12 -16.00
CA ILE A 225 -0.40 0.90 -14.85
C ILE A 225 -0.90 2.28 -15.32
N ASP A 226 -1.90 2.79 -14.63
CA ASP A 226 -2.51 4.10 -14.91
C ASP A 226 -1.83 5.21 -14.13
N VAL A 227 -1.26 4.90 -12.96
CA VAL A 227 -0.48 5.84 -12.13
C VAL A 227 0.70 5.13 -11.51
N LEU A 228 1.87 5.78 -11.54
CA LEU A 228 3.07 5.35 -10.82
C LEU A 228 3.22 6.15 -9.52
N ILE A 229 3.35 5.46 -8.40
CA ILE A 229 3.82 6.00 -7.12
C ILE A 229 5.29 5.59 -6.97
N GLU A 230 6.19 6.57 -6.95
CA GLU A 230 7.63 6.34 -6.97
C GLU A 230 8.27 6.83 -5.65
N GLU A 231 8.60 5.87 -4.80
CA GLU A 231 9.09 6.03 -3.42
C GLU A 231 10.34 5.19 -3.13
N MET A 232 11.13 4.85 -4.16
CA MET A 232 12.35 4.05 -3.98
C MET A 232 13.53 4.90 -3.49
N ASP A 233 14.41 4.36 -2.66
CA ASP A 233 15.60 5.11 -2.19
C ASP A 233 16.72 5.22 -3.25
N ASN A 234 16.71 4.36 -4.28
CA ASN A 234 17.72 4.37 -5.34
C ASN A 234 17.47 5.51 -6.34
N LEU A 235 18.18 6.63 -6.17
CA LEU A 235 18.06 7.83 -7.00
C LEU A 235 18.27 7.58 -8.50
N LYS A 236 19.17 6.66 -8.89
CA LYS A 236 19.40 6.33 -10.30
C LYS A 236 18.17 5.62 -10.89
N LEU A 237 17.61 4.66 -10.16
CA LEU A 237 16.37 3.99 -10.58
C LEU A 237 15.16 4.93 -10.57
N LYS A 238 15.09 5.89 -9.62
CA LYS A 238 14.07 6.95 -9.63
C LYS A 238 14.06 7.71 -10.97
N ILE A 239 15.23 8.06 -11.49
CA ILE A 239 15.35 8.78 -12.77
C ILE A 239 14.94 7.87 -13.93
N VAL A 240 15.47 6.65 -14.00
CA VAL A 240 15.21 5.72 -15.12
C VAL A 240 13.72 5.36 -15.21
N ILE A 241 13.07 5.04 -14.09
CA ILE A 241 11.65 4.67 -14.10
C ILE A 241 10.76 5.86 -14.50
N ARG A 242 11.12 7.11 -14.12
CA ARG A 242 10.40 8.32 -14.53
C ARG A 242 10.56 8.61 -16.01
N GLU A 243 11.75 8.46 -16.58
CA GLU A 243 11.95 8.61 -18.03
C GLU A 243 11.14 7.57 -18.82
N LYS A 244 11.07 6.33 -18.33
CA LYS A 244 10.22 5.29 -18.90
C LYS A 244 8.73 5.62 -18.75
N ALA A 245 8.28 6.07 -17.58
CA ALA A 245 6.90 6.52 -17.35
C ALA A 245 6.53 7.68 -18.28
N LYS A 246 7.43 8.64 -18.46
CA LYS A 246 7.31 9.76 -19.42
C LYS A 246 7.14 9.26 -20.84
N LYS A 247 8.01 8.35 -21.30
CA LYS A 247 7.90 7.69 -22.62
C LYS A 247 6.54 7.01 -22.80
N TYR A 248 6.03 6.35 -21.76
CA TYR A 248 4.76 5.61 -21.81
C TYR A 248 3.53 6.43 -21.45
N ARG A 249 3.69 7.73 -21.22
CA ARG A 249 2.62 8.66 -20.83
C ARG A 249 1.87 8.18 -19.58
N ILE A 250 2.62 7.81 -18.55
CA ILE A 250 2.10 7.38 -17.25
C ILE A 250 2.37 8.52 -16.26
N PRO A 251 1.35 9.08 -15.59
CA PRO A 251 1.54 10.07 -14.55
C PRO A 251 2.33 9.48 -13.37
N VAL A 252 3.21 10.29 -12.80
CA VAL A 252 4.05 9.89 -11.65
C VAL A 252 3.78 10.80 -10.47
N LEU A 253 3.57 10.20 -9.30
CA LEU A 253 3.48 10.90 -8.03
C LEU A 253 4.60 10.42 -7.11
N MET A 254 5.12 11.36 -6.32
CA MET A 254 6.04 11.09 -5.22
C MET A 254 5.72 12.03 -4.07
N VAL A 255 5.90 11.55 -2.85
CA VAL A 255 5.69 12.32 -1.64
C VAL A 255 6.89 12.21 -0.70
N THR A 256 7.44 13.37 -0.37
CA THR A 256 8.60 13.49 0.51
C THR A 256 8.17 13.98 1.88
N GLY A 257 8.65 13.32 2.95
CA GLY A 257 8.49 13.83 4.32
C GLY A 257 9.36 15.07 4.53
N ASN A 258 8.80 16.11 5.13
CA ASN A 258 9.46 17.38 5.38
C ASN A 258 9.31 17.83 6.84
N GLY A 259 9.73 16.97 7.77
CA GLY A 259 9.33 17.05 9.18
C GLY A 259 7.88 16.55 9.35
N GLU A 260 7.06 17.31 10.06
CA GLU A 260 5.61 17.15 10.17
C GLU A 260 4.87 17.48 8.86
N ASN A 261 5.50 18.23 7.97
CA ASN A 261 4.96 18.62 6.68
C ASN A 261 5.27 17.58 5.60
N ILE A 262 4.65 17.70 4.44
CA ILE A 262 4.96 16.89 3.26
C ILE A 262 5.07 17.73 1.99
N ILE A 263 5.85 17.22 1.04
CA ILE A 263 5.99 17.76 -0.31
C ILE A 263 5.45 16.70 -1.28
N ILE A 264 4.53 17.07 -2.16
CA ILE A 264 3.98 16.19 -3.20
C ILE A 264 4.48 16.66 -4.56
N ASP A 265 5.21 15.81 -5.27
CA ASP A 265 5.59 16.02 -6.66
C ASP A 265 4.66 15.24 -7.58
N ILE A 266 3.99 15.95 -8.50
CA ILE A 266 3.07 15.37 -9.48
C ILE A 266 3.59 15.69 -10.87
N GLU A 267 3.79 14.65 -11.68
CA GLU A 267 4.24 14.75 -13.07
C GLU A 267 3.18 14.11 -13.98
N ARG A 268 2.35 14.94 -14.63
CA ARG A 268 1.31 14.50 -15.57
C ARG A 268 1.90 14.24 -16.94
N PHE A 269 2.77 13.24 -17.07
CA PHE A 269 3.34 12.84 -18.36
C PHE A 269 2.29 12.34 -19.36
N ASP A 270 1.12 11.93 -18.88
CA ASP A 270 -0.06 11.64 -19.69
C ASP A 270 -0.60 12.89 -20.41
N GLN A 271 -0.45 14.07 -19.81
CA GLN A 271 -0.93 15.35 -20.37
C GLN A 271 0.19 16.11 -21.08
N ASN A 272 1.41 16.11 -20.53
CA ASN A 272 2.55 16.79 -21.11
C ASN A 272 3.80 15.89 -21.09
N PRO A 273 4.06 15.11 -22.14
CA PRO A 273 5.23 14.22 -22.21
C PRO A 273 6.54 14.99 -22.43
N ARG A 274 6.52 16.32 -22.56
CA ARG A 274 7.73 17.16 -22.65
C ARG A 274 8.18 17.71 -21.30
N LEU A 275 7.44 17.47 -20.21
CA LEU A 275 7.83 17.91 -18.87
C LEU A 275 9.23 17.43 -18.49
N SER A 276 10.03 18.33 -17.94
CA SER A 276 11.28 17.97 -17.28
C SER A 276 11.00 17.17 -16.01
N LEU A 277 11.91 16.25 -15.67
CA LEU A 277 11.79 15.45 -14.46
C LEU A 277 11.70 16.33 -13.20
N LEU A 278 10.91 15.86 -12.23
CA LEU A 278 10.51 16.59 -11.03
C LEU A 278 10.10 18.02 -11.35
N ASN A 279 9.30 18.22 -12.41
CA ASN A 279 8.81 19.53 -12.83
C ASN A 279 9.92 20.57 -13.09
N GLY A 280 11.14 20.14 -13.39
CA GLY A 280 12.31 21.01 -13.55
C GLY A 280 12.96 21.47 -12.24
N TYR A 281 12.47 21.02 -11.08
CA TYR A 281 13.11 21.28 -9.79
C TYR A 281 14.44 20.53 -9.62
N LEU A 282 14.60 19.39 -10.30
CA LEU A 282 15.83 18.63 -10.31
C LEU A 282 16.82 19.23 -11.32
N LYS A 283 17.89 19.87 -10.81
CA LYS A 283 18.91 20.52 -11.65
C LYS A 283 19.68 19.46 -12.47
N LYS A 284 20.01 19.79 -13.72
CA LYS A 284 20.81 18.94 -14.61
C LYS A 284 22.11 18.46 -13.96
N GLY A 285 22.85 19.34 -13.27
CA GLY A 285 24.07 18.96 -12.57
C GLY A 285 23.87 17.92 -11.45
N VAL A 286 22.69 17.84 -10.84
CA VAL A 286 22.36 16.78 -9.85
C VAL A 286 22.09 15.46 -10.56
N ILE A 287 21.36 15.48 -11.68
CA ILE A 287 21.14 14.31 -12.53
C ILE A 287 22.47 13.73 -13.01
N ASP A 288 23.37 14.58 -13.52
CA ASP A 288 24.68 14.17 -14.02
C ASP A 288 25.51 13.51 -12.90
N LYS A 289 25.49 14.07 -11.68
CA LYS A 289 26.15 13.47 -10.51
C LYS A 289 25.55 12.10 -10.16
N ILE A 290 24.22 11.98 -10.10
CA ILE A 290 23.53 10.72 -9.79
C ILE A 290 23.87 9.64 -10.83
N GLN A 291 23.94 10.00 -12.11
CA GLN A 291 24.23 9.05 -13.19
C GLN A 291 25.68 8.55 -13.18
N LYS A 292 26.63 9.40 -12.78
CA LYS A 292 28.06 9.07 -12.68
C LYS A 292 28.38 8.15 -11.50
N ILE A 293 27.56 8.15 -10.45
CA ILE A 293 27.75 7.22 -9.33
C ILE A 293 27.47 5.80 -9.80
N GLN A 294 28.50 4.95 -9.72
CA GLN A 294 28.33 3.52 -9.94
C GLN A 294 27.52 2.90 -8.78
N PRO A 295 26.65 1.93 -9.05
CA PRO A 295 25.93 1.20 -7.99
C PRO A 295 26.91 0.69 -6.93
N GLY A 296 26.64 0.96 -5.66
CA GLY A 296 27.51 0.56 -4.55
C GLY A 296 28.79 1.38 -4.37
N LYS A 297 29.02 2.42 -5.19
CA LYS A 297 30.14 3.36 -5.05
C LYS A 297 29.68 4.75 -4.58
N GLY A 298 30.64 5.59 -4.21
CA GLY A 298 30.42 6.89 -3.57
C GLY A 298 30.48 6.79 -2.05
N THR A 299 30.88 7.86 -1.39
CA THR A 299 30.90 7.92 0.08
C THR A 299 29.48 7.94 0.64
N PHE A 300 29.33 7.65 1.92
CA PHE A 300 28.04 7.75 2.58
C PHE A 300 27.53 9.20 2.57
N GLU A 301 28.43 10.15 2.80
CA GLU A 301 28.19 11.59 2.80
C GLU A 301 27.71 12.08 1.43
N GLU A 302 28.35 11.64 0.34
CA GLU A 302 27.95 11.98 -1.04
C GLU A 302 26.52 11.52 -1.34
N ARG A 303 26.13 10.32 -0.87
CA ARG A 303 24.76 9.80 -1.06
C ARG A 303 23.74 10.65 -0.30
N ILE A 304 24.06 11.03 0.94
CA ILE A 304 23.19 11.87 1.78
C ILE A 304 23.05 13.27 1.18
N GLU A 305 24.14 13.85 0.65
CA GLU A 305 24.10 15.13 -0.04
C GLU A 305 23.22 15.07 -1.31
N LEU A 306 23.38 14.02 -2.13
CA LEU A 306 22.57 13.86 -3.32
C LEU A 306 21.10 13.63 -3.01
N ALA A 307 20.77 12.91 -1.95
CA ALA A 307 19.38 12.76 -1.50
C ALA A 307 18.78 14.12 -1.11
N ARG A 308 19.53 14.94 -0.34
CA ARG A 308 19.13 16.31 0.02
C ARG A 308 18.90 17.17 -1.23
N ASP A 309 19.82 17.12 -2.18
CA ASP A 309 19.77 17.93 -3.40
C ASP A 309 18.67 17.47 -4.35
N PHE A 310 18.40 16.17 -4.41
CA PHE A 310 17.27 15.58 -5.15
C PHE A 310 15.93 16.07 -4.61
N MET A 311 15.76 16.05 -3.28
CA MET A 311 14.57 16.60 -2.62
C MET A 311 14.47 18.12 -2.82
N GLY A 312 15.60 18.79 -3.02
CA GLY A 312 15.73 20.23 -3.21
C GLY A 312 15.82 20.93 -1.86
N ALA A 313 17.05 21.11 -1.37
CA ALA A 313 17.37 21.63 -0.03
C ALA A 313 16.58 22.89 0.37
N LYS A 314 16.40 23.85 -0.55
CA LYS A 314 15.66 25.09 -0.31
C LYS A 314 14.18 24.91 0.04
N TYR A 315 13.62 23.73 -0.21
CA TYR A 315 12.21 23.40 0.07
C TYR A 315 12.03 22.66 1.39
N LEU A 316 13.12 22.26 2.04
CA LEU A 316 13.09 21.49 3.27
C LEU A 316 13.00 22.40 4.49
N THR A 317 12.34 21.94 5.54
CA THR A 317 12.33 22.64 6.82
C THR A 317 13.74 22.71 7.38
N LYS A 318 14.05 23.79 8.12
CA LYS A 318 15.38 24.00 8.71
C LYS A 318 15.82 22.81 9.56
N ARG A 319 14.92 22.31 10.42
CA ARG A 319 15.16 21.15 11.29
C ARG A 319 15.52 19.88 10.51
N LEU A 320 14.83 19.62 9.39
CA LEU A 320 15.16 18.47 8.55
C LEU A 320 16.49 18.69 7.82
N GLN A 321 16.75 19.88 7.28
CA GLN A 321 18.05 20.21 6.65
C GLN A 321 19.22 20.00 7.62
N ASP A 322 19.08 20.45 8.87
CA ASP A 322 20.12 20.31 9.88
C ASP A 322 20.34 18.83 10.24
N SER A 323 19.31 17.98 10.13
CA SER A 323 19.43 16.54 10.35
C SER A 323 20.34 15.85 9.34
N PHE A 324 20.39 16.30 8.06
CA PHE A 324 21.27 15.68 7.05
C PHE A 324 22.74 15.69 7.46
N ARG A 325 23.21 16.73 8.15
CA ARG A 325 24.60 16.84 8.63
C ARG A 325 24.92 15.89 9.80
N LEU A 326 23.88 15.40 10.47
CA LEU A 326 24.01 14.51 11.63
C LEU A 326 23.93 13.03 11.23
N VAL A 327 23.52 12.72 10.01
CA VAL A 327 23.43 11.35 9.49
C VAL A 327 24.84 10.76 9.36
N GLY A 328 25.06 9.57 9.92
CA GLY A 328 26.37 8.89 9.98
C GLY A 328 27.21 9.24 11.21
N SER A 329 26.86 10.31 11.95
CA SER A 329 27.55 10.71 13.17
C SER A 329 26.66 10.59 14.42
N LYS A 330 25.54 11.33 14.46
CA LYS A 330 24.55 11.29 15.56
C LYS A 330 23.25 10.58 15.19
N LEU A 331 22.96 10.41 13.89
CA LEU A 331 21.75 9.79 13.37
C LEU A 331 22.10 8.61 12.46
N ALA A 332 21.38 7.50 12.60
CA ALA A 332 21.55 6.34 11.72
C ALA A 332 20.97 6.55 10.31
N GLY A 333 20.10 7.55 10.11
CA GLY A 333 19.46 7.85 8.83
C GLY A 333 18.62 9.12 8.90
N ILE A 334 18.03 9.50 7.77
CA ILE A 334 17.16 10.68 7.67
C ILE A 334 15.94 10.47 8.58
N PRO A 335 15.68 11.36 9.55
CA PRO A 335 14.55 11.22 10.49
C PRO A 335 13.20 11.20 9.78
N GLN A 336 12.30 10.38 10.30
CA GLN A 336 10.92 10.27 9.84
C GLN A 336 10.00 10.05 11.04
N ILE A 337 8.83 10.68 11.01
CA ILE A 337 7.81 10.60 12.07
C ILE A 337 6.51 9.98 11.53
N ALA A 338 5.72 9.40 12.44
CA ALA A 338 4.59 8.55 12.11
C ALA A 338 3.47 9.33 11.41
N GLU A 339 3.08 10.46 11.98
CA GLU A 339 2.01 11.33 11.49
C GLU A 339 2.28 11.81 10.05
N SER A 340 3.53 12.19 9.76
CA SER A 340 3.96 12.55 8.40
C SER A 340 3.90 11.33 7.47
N SER A 341 4.20 10.12 7.94
CA SER A 341 4.02 8.88 7.15
C SER A 341 2.57 8.63 6.76
N PHE A 342 1.63 8.77 7.69
CA PHE A 342 0.20 8.62 7.39
C PHE A 342 -0.33 9.74 6.49
N LEU A 343 0.12 10.98 6.71
CA LEU A 343 -0.23 12.12 5.87
C LEU A 343 0.22 11.93 4.42
N ARG A 344 1.42 11.37 4.22
CA ARG A 344 1.93 10.98 2.90
C ARG A 344 0.99 10.01 2.19
N GLY A 345 0.54 8.95 2.88
CA GLY A 345 -0.44 8.00 2.35
C GLY A 345 -1.76 8.64 1.95
N ALA A 346 -2.32 9.48 2.83
CA ALA A 346 -3.57 10.20 2.57
C ALA A 346 -3.46 11.16 1.36
N ALA A 347 -2.36 11.88 1.25
CA ALA A 347 -2.13 12.81 0.14
C ALA A 347 -1.99 12.09 -1.20
N LEU A 348 -1.22 11.00 -1.26
CA LEU A 348 -1.13 10.16 -2.45
C LEU A 348 -2.50 9.61 -2.85
N CYS A 349 -3.27 9.13 -1.87
CA CYS A 349 -4.63 8.64 -2.10
C CYS A 349 -5.53 9.71 -2.74
N TYR A 350 -5.55 10.90 -2.12
CA TYR A 350 -6.33 12.03 -2.60
C TYR A 350 -5.99 12.41 -4.05
N PHE A 351 -4.71 12.59 -4.38
CA PHE A 351 -4.31 13.04 -5.71
C PHE A 351 -4.51 11.98 -6.78
N VAL A 352 -4.23 10.70 -6.49
CA VAL A 352 -4.55 9.60 -7.41
C VAL A 352 -6.04 9.56 -7.69
N ARG A 353 -6.89 9.70 -6.66
CA ARG A 353 -8.34 9.76 -6.86
C ARG A 353 -8.73 10.92 -7.77
N GLN A 354 -8.20 12.13 -7.53
CA GLN A 354 -8.50 13.29 -8.38
C GLN A 354 -8.10 13.05 -9.85
N ILE A 355 -6.93 12.44 -10.09
CA ILE A 355 -6.45 12.09 -11.43
C ILE A 355 -7.35 11.04 -12.07
N ALA A 356 -7.64 9.95 -11.35
CA ALA A 356 -8.47 8.85 -11.83
C ALA A 356 -9.91 9.27 -12.15
N THR A 357 -10.46 10.25 -11.40
CA THR A 357 -11.82 10.74 -11.64
C THR A 357 -11.89 11.82 -12.71
N GLY A 358 -10.75 12.22 -13.30
CA GLY A 358 -10.68 13.16 -14.41
C GLY A 358 -10.65 14.62 -13.99
N LYS A 359 -10.41 14.92 -12.71
CA LYS A 359 -10.23 16.31 -12.27
C LYS A 359 -8.92 16.88 -12.79
N LYS A 360 -8.90 18.20 -13.01
CA LYS A 360 -7.69 18.92 -13.44
C LYS A 360 -6.72 19.02 -12.26
N VAL A 361 -5.77 18.08 -12.20
CA VAL A 361 -4.59 18.14 -11.32
C VAL A 361 -3.38 18.52 -12.17
N PRO A 362 -2.89 19.77 -12.10
CA PRO A 362 -1.70 20.20 -12.82
C PRO A 362 -0.44 19.47 -12.34
N SER A 363 0.56 19.39 -13.23
CA SER A 363 1.91 19.00 -12.80
C SER A 363 2.52 20.09 -11.94
N GLY A 364 3.29 19.71 -10.93
CA GLY A 364 3.94 20.66 -10.04
C GLY A 364 4.37 20.04 -8.72
N ARG A 365 4.91 20.91 -7.86
CA ARG A 365 5.28 20.59 -6.49
C ARG A 365 4.32 21.28 -5.53
N TYR A 366 3.61 20.49 -4.76
CA TYR A 366 2.62 20.92 -3.78
C TYR A 366 3.15 20.75 -2.37
N TYR A 367 2.67 21.59 -1.45
CA TYR A 367 3.08 21.57 -0.04
C TYR A 367 1.86 21.41 0.83
N LEU A 368 1.92 20.48 1.77
CA LEU A 368 0.95 20.37 2.85
C LEU A 368 1.68 20.64 4.16
N LYS A 369 1.39 21.80 4.74
CA LYS A 369 2.09 22.36 5.91
C LYS A 369 1.21 22.28 7.16
N LEU A 370 1.33 21.22 7.95
CA LEU A 370 0.57 21.07 9.19
C LEU A 370 0.94 22.12 10.23
N ASP A 371 2.21 22.50 10.30
CA ASP A 371 2.71 23.54 11.22
C ASP A 371 2.06 24.92 11.00
N SER A 372 1.59 25.19 9.78
CA SER A 372 0.91 26.43 9.43
C SER A 372 -0.53 26.49 9.92
N VAL A 373 -1.17 25.34 10.19
CA VAL A 373 -2.58 25.28 10.61
C VAL A 373 -2.79 25.96 11.97
N ILE A 374 -1.84 25.79 12.90
CA ILE A 374 -1.90 26.42 14.23
C ILE A 374 -1.76 27.94 14.12
N LYS A 375 -0.99 28.43 13.14
CA LYS A 375 -0.73 29.87 12.94
C LYS A 375 -1.85 30.62 12.23
N ASN A 376 -2.87 29.90 11.74
CA ASN A 376 -4.01 30.45 11.01
C ASN A 376 -5.27 30.59 11.89
N LYS A 377 -5.10 30.59 13.21
CA LYS A 377 -6.10 31.05 14.19
C LYS A 377 -5.70 32.42 14.71
#